data_AF-A0AAE0E5D3-F1
#
_entry.id   AF-A0AAE0E5D3-F1
#
_cell.length_a   1.000
_cell.length_b   1.000
_cell.length_c   1.000
_cell.angle_alpha   90.00
_cell.angle_beta   90.00
_cell.angle_gamma   90.00
#
_symmetry.space_group_name_H-M   'P 1'
#
loop_
_entity.id
_entity.type
_entity.pdbx_description
1 polymer ?
#
loop_
_entity_poly.entity_id
_entity_poly.type
_entity_poly.pdbx_seq_one_letter_code
_entity_poly.pdbx_strand_id
1 'polypeptide(L)'
;MEGTKCSCQQIDNITVEHYYHFSIFIAVIDYQLIELNNKFLEQTIELLTLSMALSPIDVFKSFDVDDICTLANKFYSEDFSKNDIEDLRRQLSHYRLDVLGCPEFHNLVSLSELCQCLAETKRSEHYTLIDKLIRLVLALLVSTTTT
;
A
#
# COMPACT_ATOMS: atom_id res chain seq x y z
N MET A 1 54.32 -26.66 50.33
CA MET A 1 53.87 -25.62 49.38
C MET A 1 53.08 -26.35 48.31
N GLU A 2 51.76 -26.26 48.33
CA GLU A 2 50.96 -26.61 47.16
C GLU A 2 49.65 -25.83 47.29
N GLY A 3 49.53 -24.80 46.45
CA GLY A 3 48.43 -23.86 46.46
C GLY A 3 47.25 -24.41 45.68
N THR A 4 46.09 -24.45 46.32
CA THR A 4 44.81 -24.75 45.70
C THR A 4 44.45 -23.65 44.71
N LYS A 5 44.52 -23.97 43.41
CA LYS A 5 44.18 -23.06 42.31
C LYS A 5 42.65 -23.04 42.16
N CYS A 6 42.02 -21.89 42.42
CA CYS A 6 40.58 -21.66 42.24
C CYS A 6 40.14 -22.02 40.81
N SER A 7 39.22 -22.97 40.68
CA SER A 7 38.61 -23.43 39.42
C SER A 7 37.21 -22.83 39.20
N CYS A 8 36.93 -21.63 39.69
CA CYS A 8 35.58 -21.07 39.70
C CYS A 8 35.33 -19.96 38.65
N GLN A 9 36.30 -19.60 37.80
CA GLN A 9 36.18 -18.42 36.92
C GLN A 9 35.76 -18.70 35.47
N GLN A 10 35.70 -19.96 35.04
CA GLN A 10 35.37 -20.31 33.65
C GLN A 10 33.88 -20.57 33.40
N ILE A 11 33.13 -20.99 34.43
CA ILE A 11 31.72 -21.41 34.28
C ILE A 11 30.76 -20.21 34.23
N ASP A 12 31.09 -19.09 34.89
CA ASP A 12 30.26 -17.88 34.89
C ASP A 12 30.45 -16.98 33.65
N ASN A 13 31.64 -16.98 33.03
CA ASN A 13 31.91 -16.12 31.88
C ASN A 13 31.17 -16.60 30.62
N ILE A 14 31.05 -17.92 30.43
CA ILE A 14 30.38 -18.52 29.27
C ILE A 14 28.87 -18.22 29.32
N THR A 15 28.23 -18.30 30.49
CA THR A 15 26.80 -17.99 30.67
C THR A 15 26.50 -16.50 30.49
N VAL A 16 27.37 -15.61 30.98
CA VAL A 16 27.19 -14.15 30.81
C VAL A 16 27.41 -13.72 29.36
N GLU A 17 28.43 -14.26 28.69
CA GLU A 17 28.67 -13.99 27.27
C GLU A 17 27.53 -14.49 26.38
N HIS A 18 27.05 -15.71 26.61
CA HIS A 18 25.89 -16.25 25.87
C HIS A 18 24.62 -15.46 26.16
N TYR A 19 24.40 -15.04 27.41
CA TYR A 19 23.28 -14.18 27.77
C TYR A 19 23.36 -12.81 27.08
N TYR A 20 24.56 -12.23 27.00
CA TYR A 20 24.81 -10.97 26.29
C TYR A 20 24.59 -11.11 24.78
N HIS A 21 25.10 -12.18 24.17
CA HIS A 21 24.90 -12.46 22.75
C HIS A 21 23.42 -12.72 22.43
N PHE A 22 22.72 -13.49 23.26
CA PHE A 22 21.29 -13.73 23.14
C PHE A 22 20.48 -12.44 23.30
N SER A 23 20.81 -11.61 24.30
CA SER A 23 20.11 -10.34 24.54
C SER A 23 20.31 -9.35 23.38
N ILE A 24 21.53 -9.27 22.83
CA ILE A 24 21.79 -8.47 21.62
C ILE A 24 21.00 -9.01 20.45
N PHE A 25 20.97 -10.33 20.25
CA PHE A 25 20.26 -10.94 19.14
C PHE A 25 18.75 -10.66 19.20
N ILE A 26 18.13 -10.79 20.39
CA ILE A 26 16.72 -10.43 20.60
C ILE A 26 16.49 -8.94 20.36
N ALA A 27 17.37 -8.06 20.86
CA ALA A 27 17.26 -6.62 20.63
C ALA A 27 17.33 -6.25 19.14
N VAL A 28 18.17 -6.95 18.35
CA VAL A 28 18.25 -6.77 16.90
C VAL A 28 16.97 -7.23 16.21
N ILE A 29 16.38 -8.37 16.62
CA ILE A 29 15.10 -8.85 16.10
C ILE A 29 13.99 -7.84 16.38
N ASP A 30 13.88 -7.38 17.63
CA ASP A 30 12.85 -6.42 18.04
C ASP A 30 12.97 -5.11 17.25
N TYR A 31 14.21 -4.62 17.07
CA TYR A 31 14.47 -3.43 16.26
C TYR A 31 14.02 -3.61 14.80
N GLN A 32 14.40 -4.73 14.17
CA GLN A 32 14.00 -5.03 12.80
C GLN A 32 12.48 -5.17 12.66
N LEU A 33 11.81 -5.74 13.66
CA LEU A 33 10.35 -5.90 13.68
C LEU A 33 9.64 -4.55 13.79
N ILE A 34 10.14 -3.65 14.63
CA ILE A 34 9.63 -2.27 14.73
C ILE A 34 9.85 -1.52 13.42
N GLU A 35 11.04 -1.60 12.84
CA GLU A 35 11.36 -0.93 11.57
C GLU A 35 10.46 -1.44 10.44
N LEU A 36 10.27 -2.76 10.35
CA LEU A 36 9.38 -3.39 9.38
C LEU A 36 7.94 -2.91 9.55
N ASN A 37 7.42 -2.90 10.78
CA ASN A 37 6.07 -2.43 11.08
C ASN A 37 5.88 -0.96 10.70
N ASN A 38 6.84 -0.10 11.02
CA ASN A 38 6.78 1.31 10.68
C ASN A 38 6.76 1.51 9.16
N LYS A 39 7.63 0.81 8.43
CA LYS A 39 7.70 0.88 6.97
C LYS A 39 6.45 0.33 6.29
N PHE A 40 5.82 -0.70 6.86
CA PHE A 40 4.55 -1.24 6.37
C PHE A 40 3.41 -0.24 6.58
N LEU A 41 3.35 0.40 7.76
CA LEU A 41 2.36 1.43 8.07
C LEU A 41 2.49 2.64 7.13
N GLU A 42 3.72 3.12 6.92
CA GLU A 42 4.01 4.23 6.01
C GLU A 42 3.51 3.95 4.58
N GLN A 43 3.85 2.77 4.03
CA GLN A 43 3.38 2.36 2.71
C GLN A 43 1.87 2.23 2.63
N THR A 44 1.22 1.71 3.68
CA THR A 44 -0.24 1.57 3.74
C THR A 44 -0.92 2.93 3.74
N ILE A 45 -0.42 3.88 4.53
CA ILE A 45 -0.93 5.25 4.59
C ILE A 45 -0.78 5.94 3.23
N GLU A 46 0.37 5.79 2.59
CA GLU A 46 0.63 6.37 1.27
C GLU A 46 -0.29 5.78 0.20
N LEU A 47 -0.46 4.45 0.16
CA LEU A 47 -1.41 3.78 -0.74
C LEU A 47 -2.82 4.34 -0.56
N LEU A 48 -3.29 4.41 0.69
CA LEU A 48 -4.63 4.91 0.99
C LEU A 48 -4.78 6.37 0.57
N THR A 49 -3.77 7.20 0.83
CA THR A 49 -3.76 8.61 0.46
C THR A 49 -3.85 8.79 -1.05
N LEU A 50 -3.02 8.08 -1.83
CA LEU A 50 -3.07 8.13 -3.29
C LEU A 50 -4.40 7.56 -3.84
N SER A 51 -4.97 6.54 -3.18
CA SER A 51 -6.28 5.99 -3.58
C SER A 51 -7.43 6.99 -3.43
N MET A 52 -7.29 8.01 -2.58
CA MET A 52 -8.29 9.08 -2.45
C MET A 52 -8.46 9.88 -3.75
N ALA A 53 -7.46 9.90 -4.64
CA ALA A 53 -7.56 10.57 -5.93
C ALA A 53 -8.59 9.92 -6.88
N LEU A 54 -8.96 8.66 -6.64
CA LEU A 54 -10.03 7.97 -7.37
C LEU A 54 -11.43 8.21 -6.78
N SER A 55 -11.51 8.85 -5.60
CA SER A 55 -12.78 9.00 -4.87
C SER A 55 -13.77 9.87 -5.64
N PRO A 56 -15.03 9.42 -5.81
CA PRO A 56 -16.07 10.25 -6.43
C PRO A 56 -16.67 11.30 -5.48
N ILE A 57 -16.32 11.25 -4.19
CA ILE A 57 -16.84 12.16 -3.15
C ILE A 57 -16.59 13.63 -3.54
N ASP A 58 -17.56 14.49 -3.22
CA ASP A 58 -17.52 15.92 -3.52
C ASP A 58 -17.24 16.22 -5.01
N VAL A 59 -17.82 15.42 -5.90
CA VAL A 59 -17.64 15.55 -7.36
C VAL A 59 -16.16 15.40 -7.75
N PHE A 60 -15.53 14.33 -7.26
CA PHE A 60 -14.13 14.01 -7.53
C PHE A 60 -13.17 15.14 -7.11
N LYS A 61 -13.42 15.80 -5.99
CA LYS A 61 -12.63 16.95 -5.51
C LYS A 61 -11.12 16.64 -5.38
N SER A 62 -10.80 15.42 -5.01
CA SER A 62 -9.41 14.96 -4.81
C SER A 62 -8.76 14.42 -6.08
N PHE A 63 -9.44 14.45 -7.23
CA PHE A 63 -8.93 13.87 -8.47
C PHE A 63 -7.64 14.55 -8.92
N ASP A 64 -6.57 13.75 -8.95
CA ASP A 64 -5.27 14.16 -9.42
C ASP A 64 -4.66 13.05 -10.29
N VAL A 65 -4.22 13.44 -11.49
CA VAL A 65 -3.73 12.49 -12.50
C VAL A 65 -2.39 11.89 -12.07
N ASP A 66 -1.51 12.69 -11.46
CA ASP A 66 -0.18 12.24 -11.09
C ASP A 66 -0.23 11.37 -9.84
N ASP A 67 -1.12 11.64 -8.89
CA ASP A 67 -1.36 10.75 -7.75
C ASP A 67 -1.90 9.39 -8.20
N ILE A 68 -2.86 9.37 -9.14
CA ILE A 68 -3.40 8.12 -9.69
C ILE A 68 -2.33 7.33 -10.46
N CYS A 69 -1.50 8.02 -11.26
CA CYS A 69 -0.40 7.36 -11.96
C CYS A 69 0.67 6.85 -10.98
N THR A 70 0.94 7.59 -9.90
CA THR A 70 1.86 7.18 -8.83
C THR A 70 1.34 5.95 -8.11
N LEU A 71 0.03 5.90 -7.81
CA LEU A 71 -0.61 4.71 -7.23
C LEU A 71 -0.38 3.47 -8.09
N ALA A 72 -0.69 3.56 -9.38
CA ALA A 72 -0.53 2.45 -10.32
C ALA A 72 0.94 2.02 -10.44
N ASN A 73 1.86 2.97 -10.61
CA ASN A 73 3.28 2.68 -10.82
C ASN A 73 3.98 2.16 -9.56
N LYS A 74 3.60 2.64 -8.37
CA LYS A 74 4.28 2.30 -7.10
C LYS A 74 3.70 1.07 -6.42
N PHE A 75 2.37 0.93 -6.40
CA PHE A 75 1.70 -0.13 -5.63
C PHE A 75 1.15 -1.27 -6.48
N TYR A 76 1.00 -1.04 -7.79
CA TYR A 76 0.51 -2.04 -8.74
C TYR A 76 1.51 -2.24 -9.90
N SER A 77 2.81 -2.20 -9.61
CA SER A 77 3.88 -2.29 -10.62
C SER A 77 3.89 -3.62 -11.39
N GLU A 78 3.35 -4.68 -10.79
CA GLU A 78 3.19 -5.99 -11.46
C GLU A 78 1.99 -5.99 -12.42
N ASP A 79 1.00 -5.12 -12.20
CA ASP A 79 -0.21 -5.01 -13.01
C ASP A 79 -0.11 -3.94 -14.10
N PHE A 80 0.81 -2.99 -13.97
CA PHE A 80 0.98 -1.87 -14.89
C PHE A 80 2.42 -1.77 -15.40
N SER A 81 2.60 -1.99 -16.70
CA SER A 81 3.86 -1.67 -17.36
C SER A 81 4.03 -0.15 -17.49
N LYS A 82 5.27 0.30 -17.79
CA LYS A 82 5.53 1.73 -18.05
C LYS A 82 4.67 2.30 -19.18
N ASN A 83 4.38 1.50 -20.21
CA ASN A 83 3.50 1.93 -21.30
C ASN A 83 2.05 2.06 -20.82
N ASP A 84 1.59 1.12 -19.97
CA ASP A 84 0.25 1.21 -19.38
C ASP A 84 0.09 2.47 -18.53
N ILE A 85 1.14 2.93 -17.84
CA ILE A 85 1.09 4.20 -17.07
C ILE A 85 0.92 5.41 -18.00
N GLU A 86 1.62 5.46 -19.13
CA GLU A 86 1.45 6.55 -20.10
C GLU A 86 0.06 6.54 -20.75
N ASP A 87 -0.47 5.35 -21.05
CA ASP A 87 -1.82 5.21 -21.59
C ASP A 87 -2.90 5.46 -20.52
N LEU A 88 -2.65 5.13 -19.26
CA LEU A 88 -3.49 5.48 -18.12
C LEU A 88 -3.59 7.00 -18.00
N ARG A 89 -2.46 7.73 -18.06
CA ARG A 89 -2.44 9.20 -18.04
C ARG A 89 -3.27 9.80 -19.18
N ARG A 90 -3.19 9.20 -20.37
CA ARG A 90 -4.01 9.60 -21.52
C ARG A 90 -5.50 9.35 -21.27
N GLN A 91 -5.87 8.17 -20.77
CA GLN A 91 -7.25 7.85 -20.39
C GLN A 91 -7.78 8.82 -19.33
N LEU A 92 -7.00 9.13 -18.29
CA LEU A 92 -7.38 10.05 -17.21
C LEU A 92 -7.66 11.46 -17.71
N SER A 93 -6.91 11.91 -18.71
CA SER A 93 -7.14 13.22 -19.34
C SER A 93 -8.51 13.31 -20.03
N HIS A 94 -8.95 12.23 -20.67
CA HIS A 94 -10.28 12.13 -21.28
C HIS A 94 -11.37 11.89 -20.24
N TYR A 95 -11.10 11.03 -19.25
CA TYR A 95 -11.99 10.70 -18.14
C TYR A 95 -12.42 11.94 -17.36
N ARG A 96 -11.50 12.89 -17.14
CA ARG A 96 -11.78 14.17 -16.48
C ARG A 96 -12.87 15.00 -17.18
N LEU A 97 -12.99 14.91 -18.50
CA LEU A 97 -13.98 15.67 -19.26
C LEU A 97 -15.29 14.90 -19.39
N ASP A 98 -15.21 13.59 -19.62
CA ASP A 98 -16.39 12.74 -19.81
C ASP A 98 -17.07 12.42 -18.48
N VAL A 99 -16.37 11.79 -17.54
CA VAL A 99 -16.98 11.22 -16.32
C VAL A 99 -17.25 12.28 -15.27
N LEU A 100 -16.26 13.12 -14.95
CA LEU A 100 -16.44 14.16 -13.91
C LEU A 100 -17.47 15.22 -14.32
N GLY A 101 -17.65 15.44 -15.63
CA GLY A 101 -18.66 16.35 -16.17
C GLY A 101 -20.08 15.77 -16.22
N CYS A 102 -20.24 14.46 -16.00
CA CYS A 102 -21.51 13.76 -16.16
C CYS A 102 -22.31 13.69 -14.84
N PRO A 103 -23.56 14.18 -14.81
CA PRO A 103 -24.40 14.17 -13.61
C PRO A 103 -24.61 12.79 -12.98
N GLU A 104 -24.53 11.73 -13.78
CA GLU A 104 -24.67 10.34 -13.32
C GLU A 104 -23.64 9.96 -12.25
N PHE A 105 -22.49 10.67 -12.18
CA PHE A 105 -21.41 10.38 -11.24
C PHE A 105 -21.34 11.32 -10.04
N HIS A 106 -22.21 12.33 -9.94
CA HIS A 106 -22.07 13.40 -8.95
C HIS A 106 -22.49 13.01 -7.52
N ASN A 107 -23.29 11.94 -7.37
CA ASN A 107 -23.84 11.51 -6.07
C ASN A 107 -23.26 10.18 -5.58
N LEU A 108 -22.13 9.74 -6.14
CA LEU A 108 -21.49 8.49 -5.72
C LEU A 108 -20.66 8.72 -4.46
N VAL A 109 -20.79 7.83 -3.48
CA VAL A 109 -20.12 7.94 -2.18
C VAL A 109 -19.01 6.89 -2.00
N SER A 110 -18.87 5.95 -2.94
CA SER A 110 -17.85 4.90 -2.85
C SER A 110 -17.25 4.50 -4.20
N LEU A 111 -16.06 3.90 -4.15
CA LEU A 111 -15.42 3.29 -5.32
C LEU A 111 -16.22 2.12 -5.90
N SER A 112 -17.00 1.41 -5.07
CA SER A 112 -17.86 0.31 -5.55
C SER A 112 -18.99 0.84 -6.43
N GLU A 113 -19.65 1.92 -6.00
CA GLU A 113 -20.68 2.60 -6.79
C GLU A 113 -20.09 3.19 -8.08
N LEU A 114 -18.89 3.76 -8.01
CA LEU A 114 -18.16 4.22 -9.19
C LEU A 114 -17.92 3.10 -10.19
N CYS A 115 -17.39 1.96 -9.74
CA CYS A 115 -17.14 0.80 -10.58
C CYS A 115 -18.43 0.27 -11.23
N GLN A 116 -19.54 0.24 -10.48
CA GLN A 116 -20.84 -0.17 -10.99
C GLN A 116 -21.37 0.82 -12.05
N CYS A 117 -21.32 2.12 -11.77
CA CYS A 117 -21.80 3.15 -12.68
C CYS A 117 -20.99 3.18 -13.99
N LEU A 118 -19.67 2.98 -13.91
CA LEU A 118 -18.82 2.84 -15.10
C LEU A 118 -19.21 1.63 -15.96
N ALA A 119 -19.59 0.51 -15.33
CA ALA A 119 -20.07 -0.67 -16.05
C ALA A 119 -21.45 -0.45 -16.70
N GLU A 120 -22.38 0.15 -15.97
CA GLU A 120 -23.74 0.45 -16.47
C GLU A 120 -23.71 1.43 -17.65
N THR A 121 -22.83 2.42 -17.59
CA THR A 121 -22.63 3.41 -18.67
C THR A 121 -21.71 2.91 -19.79
N LYS A 122 -21.21 1.67 -19.71
CA LYS A 122 -20.21 1.06 -20.62
C LYS A 122 -18.88 1.83 -20.71
N ARG A 123 -18.65 2.77 -19.81
CA ARG A 123 -17.41 3.55 -19.75
C ARG A 123 -16.23 2.72 -19.23
N SER A 124 -16.48 1.62 -18.53
CA SER A 124 -15.44 0.65 -18.17
C SER A 124 -14.75 0.02 -19.39
N GLU A 125 -15.45 -0.12 -20.52
CA GLU A 125 -14.87 -0.64 -21.78
C GLU A 125 -14.01 0.41 -22.49
N HIS A 126 -14.26 1.70 -22.24
CA HIS A 126 -13.51 2.80 -22.83
C HIS A 126 -12.29 3.20 -21.97
N TYR A 127 -12.46 3.16 -20.65
CA TYR A 127 -11.46 3.52 -19.65
C TYR A 127 -10.94 2.28 -18.92
N THR A 128 -10.46 1.31 -19.70
CA THR A 128 -10.08 -0.03 -19.22
C THR A 128 -9.00 -0.01 -18.14
N LEU A 129 -8.02 0.90 -18.22
CA LEU A 129 -6.92 0.98 -17.25
C LEU A 129 -7.38 1.63 -15.94
N ILE A 130 -8.29 2.59 -16.03
CA ILE A 130 -8.91 3.22 -14.86
C ILE A 130 -9.82 2.21 -14.14
N ASP A 131 -10.69 1.51 -14.88
CA ASP A 131 -11.54 0.45 -14.34
C ASP A 131 -10.71 -0.66 -13.67
N LYS A 132 -9.62 -1.10 -14.32
CA LYS A 132 -8.66 -2.06 -13.73
C LYS A 132 -8.09 -1.55 -12.41
N LEU A 133 -7.61 -0.31 -12.36
CA LEU A 133 -7.01 0.25 -11.14
C LEU A 133 -8.03 0.35 -10.00
N ILE A 134 -9.25 0.80 -10.28
CA ILE A 134 -10.34 0.87 -9.28
C ILE A 134 -10.62 -0.54 -8.72
N ARG A 135 -10.68 -1.57 -9.58
CA ARG A 135 -10.91 -2.96 -9.13
C ARG A 135 -9.78 -3.49 -8.26
N LEU A 136 -8.53 -3.17 -8.56
CA LEU A 136 -7.37 -3.55 -7.75
C LEU A 136 -7.43 -2.91 -6.36
N VAL A 137 -7.74 -1.61 -6.29
CA VAL A 137 -7.94 -0.89 -5.01
C VAL A 137 -9.10 -1.50 -4.21
N LEU A 138 -10.23 -1.82 -4.86
CA LEU A 138 -11.35 -2.48 -4.21
C LEU A 138 -10.99 -3.88 -3.68
N ALA A 139 -10.25 -4.67 -4.45
CA ALA A 139 -9.82 -6.01 -4.04
C ALA A 139 -8.93 -5.97 -2.78
N LEU A 140 -8.06 -4.96 -2.70
CA LEU A 140 -7.25 -4.73 -1.50
C LEU A 140 -8.13 -4.41 -0.28
N LEU A 141 -9.07 -3.47 -0.42
CA LEU A 141 -9.99 -3.08 0.66
C LEU A 141 -10.82 -4.27 1.17
N VAL A 142 -11.35 -5.10 0.26
CA VAL A 142 -12.10 -6.30 0.63
C VAL A 142 -11.24 -7.30 1.40
N SER A 143 -9.98 -7.50 0.99
CA SER A 143 -9.06 -8.44 1.63
C SER A 143 -8.74 -8.05 3.09
N THR A 144 -8.82 -6.76 3.45
CA THR A 144 -8.58 -6.28 4.82
C THR A 144 -9.73 -6.51 5.81
N THR A 145 -10.91 -6.95 5.34
CA THR A 145 -12.12 -7.10 6.19
C THR A 145 -12.34 -8.51 6.76
N THR A 146 -11.41 -9.45 6.54
CA THR A 146 -11.54 -10.82 7.09
C THR A 146 -10.86 -10.92 8.46
N THR A 147 -11.66 -10.78 9.52
CA THR A 147 -11.33 -11.17 10.91
C THR A 147 -12.49 -11.95 11.50
#